data_AF-A0A961PKH2-F1
#
_entry.id   AF-A0A961PKH2-F1
#
_cell.length_a   1.000
_cell.length_b   1.000
_cell.length_c   1.000
_cell.angle_alpha   90.00
_cell.angle_beta   90.00
_cell.angle_gamma   90.00
#
_symmetry.space_group_name_H-M   'P 1'
#
loop_
_entity.id
_entity.type
_entity.pdbx_description
1 polymer ?
#
loop_
_entity_poly.entity_id
_entity_poly.type
_entity_poly.pdbx_seq_one_letter_code
_entity_poly.pdbx_strand_id
1 'polypeptide(L)'
;MADTNMPDIIYTKVDEAPELARASLEPIIRAFASAAGVSVETRDISVAGRILAVFPDHLTEAQRVSDDLAWLGELVKTPSANVIKLPNISASQPQLNAAIKE
;
A
#
# COMPACT_ATOMS: atom_id res chain seq x y z
N MET A 1 24.21 1.53 9.75
CA MET A 1 23.08 2.09 10.51
C MET A 1 22.01 2.33 9.48
N ALA A 2 20.86 1.67 9.59
CA ALA A 2 19.78 1.84 8.63
C ALA A 2 19.36 3.31 8.59
N ASP A 3 19.11 3.84 7.39
CA ASP A 3 18.56 5.19 7.21
C ASP A 3 17.28 5.31 8.06
N THR A 4 17.31 6.18 9.06
CA THR A 4 16.23 6.36 10.06
C THR A 4 14.94 6.95 9.50
N ASN A 5 14.81 7.06 8.17
CA ASN A 5 13.70 7.72 7.49
C ASN A 5 12.90 6.80 6.55
N MET A 6 13.30 5.54 6.36
CA MET A 6 12.54 4.56 5.57
C MET A 6 12.07 3.40 6.45
N PRO A 7 10.83 2.93 6.29
CA PRO A 7 10.35 1.77 7.04
C PRO A 7 11.13 0.51 6.67
N ASP A 8 11.36 -0.36 7.64
CA ASP A 8 12.13 -1.60 7.43
C ASP A 8 11.35 -2.66 6.64
N ILE A 9 10.01 -2.64 6.72
CA ILE A 9 9.10 -3.53 6.00
C ILE A 9 7.93 -2.71 5.45
N ILE A 10 7.61 -2.89 4.17
CA ILE A 10 6.36 -2.41 3.59
C ILE A 10 5.37 -3.55 3.45
N TYR A 11 4.18 -3.40 4.03
CA TYR A 11 3.08 -4.36 3.93
C TYR A 11 1.96 -3.78 3.06
N THR A 12 1.72 -4.37 1.89
CA THR A 12 0.80 -3.75 0.92
C THR A 12 -0.65 -3.83 1.37
N LYS A 13 -1.33 -2.68 1.44
CA LYS A 13 -2.79 -2.59 1.46
C LYS A 13 -3.34 -2.85 0.06
N VAL A 14 -4.32 -3.73 -0.03
CA VAL A 14 -4.80 -4.31 -1.30
C VAL A 14 -6.33 -4.32 -1.32
N ASP A 15 -6.93 -5.25 -2.08
CA ASP A 15 -8.36 -5.33 -2.32
C ASP A 15 -8.97 -6.57 -1.62
N GLU A 16 -10.30 -6.58 -1.49
CA GLU A 16 -11.12 -7.77 -1.18
C GLU A 16 -10.64 -8.59 0.05
N ALA A 17 -10.60 -9.91 -0.08
CA ALA A 17 -10.32 -10.82 1.03
C ALA A 17 -8.89 -10.64 1.60
N PRO A 18 -7.83 -10.47 0.79
CA PRO A 18 -6.50 -10.17 1.31
C PRO A 18 -6.45 -8.90 2.17
N GLU A 19 -7.19 -7.84 1.83
CA GLU A 19 -7.21 -6.62 2.65
C GLU A 19 -7.88 -6.83 4.00
N LEU A 20 -8.99 -7.57 4.04
CA LEU A 20 -9.66 -7.93 5.30
C LEU A 20 -8.73 -8.75 6.20
N ALA A 21 -7.99 -9.69 5.63
CA ALA A 21 -7.00 -10.48 6.36
C ALA A 21 -5.84 -9.61 6.86
N ARG A 22 -5.33 -8.70 6.01
CA ARG A 22 -4.25 -7.76 6.34
C ARG A 22 -4.62 -6.87 7.52
N ALA A 23 -5.83 -6.28 7.50
CA ALA A 23 -6.29 -5.39 8.57
C ALA A 23 -6.36 -6.09 9.94
N SER A 24 -6.65 -7.40 9.96
CA SER A 24 -6.62 -8.21 11.18
C SER A 24 -5.20 -8.59 11.62
N LEU A 25 -4.35 -8.94 10.66
CA LEU A 25 -3.02 -9.50 10.93
C LEU A 25 -1.94 -8.42 11.15
N GLU A 26 -2.04 -7.26 10.51
CA GLU A 26 -1.06 -6.17 10.59
C GLU A 26 -0.75 -5.74 12.04
N PRO A 27 -1.75 -5.50 12.93
CA PRO A 27 -1.47 -5.13 14.31
C PRO A 27 -0.63 -6.16 15.07
N ILE A 28 -0.83 -7.45 14.76
CA ILE A 28 -0.05 -8.54 15.35
C ILE A 28 1.38 -8.50 14.80
N ILE A 29 1.56 -8.37 13.48
CA ILE A 29 2.88 -8.26 12.85
C ILE A 29 3.66 -7.07 13.44
N ARG A 30 3.03 -5.89 13.54
CA ARG A 30 3.63 -4.68 14.11
C ARG A 30 4.09 -4.90 15.55
N ALA A 31 3.26 -5.53 16.39
CA ALA A 31 3.60 -5.81 17.78
C ALA A 31 4.87 -6.70 17.89
N PHE A 32 4.93 -7.80 17.12
CA PHE A 32 6.08 -8.70 17.15
C PHE A 32 7.34 -8.08 16.52
N ALA A 33 7.20 -7.37 15.41
CA ALA A 33 8.33 -6.70 14.73
C ALA A 33 8.96 -5.59 15.60
N SER A 34 8.12 -4.82 16.31
CA SER A 34 8.59 -3.73 17.18
C SER A 34 9.50 -4.23 18.31
N ALA A 35 9.31 -5.46 18.81
CA ALA A 35 10.17 -6.05 19.83
C ALA A 35 11.61 -6.29 19.33
N ALA A 36 11.80 -6.37 18.01
CA ALA A 36 13.10 -6.44 17.34
C ALA A 36 13.61 -5.08 16.81
N GLY A 37 12.88 -3.98 17.09
CA GLY A 37 13.20 -2.67 16.55
C GLY A 37 12.93 -2.52 15.05
N VAL A 38 12.08 -3.38 14.47
CA VAL A 38 11.73 -3.37 13.05
C VAL A 38 10.43 -2.60 12.84
N SER A 39 10.47 -1.57 12.02
CA SER A 39 9.30 -0.79 11.61
C SER A 39 8.57 -1.46 10.44
N VAL A 40 7.24 -1.49 10.51
CA VAL A 40 6.38 -2.01 9.44
C VAL A 40 5.47 -0.89 9.03
N GLU A 41 5.38 -0.54 7.75
CA GLU A 41 4.46 0.47 7.26
C GLU A 41 3.61 -0.03 6.10
N THR A 42 2.48 0.62 5.87
CA THR A 42 1.54 0.23 4.82
C THR A 42 1.63 1.16 3.62
N ARG A 43 1.53 0.60 2.42
CA ARG A 43 1.38 1.32 1.14
C ARG A 43 0.16 0.81 0.41
N ASP A 44 -0.69 1.72 -0.06
CA ASP A 44 -1.96 1.39 -0.69
C ASP A 44 -1.79 1.19 -2.20
N ILE A 45 -1.96 -0.05 -2.64
CA ILE A 45 -1.95 -0.42 -4.06
C ILE A 45 -3.29 -1.02 -4.50
N SER A 46 -4.36 -0.78 -3.74
CA SER A 46 -5.72 -1.13 -4.12
C SER A 46 -6.13 -0.46 -5.44
N VAL A 47 -7.15 -1.00 -6.10
CA VAL A 47 -7.74 -0.39 -7.31
C VAL A 47 -8.19 1.03 -7.02
N ALA A 48 -8.90 1.25 -5.91
CA ALA A 48 -9.38 2.57 -5.50
C ALA A 48 -8.23 3.55 -5.25
N GLY A 49 -7.22 3.15 -4.46
CA GLY A 49 -6.04 3.99 -4.19
C GLY A 49 -5.30 4.39 -5.46
N ARG A 50 -5.10 3.45 -6.39
CA ARG A 50 -4.44 3.72 -7.68
C ARG A 50 -5.26 4.63 -8.60
N ILE A 51 -6.59 4.52 -8.61
CA ILE A 51 -7.44 5.45 -9.36
C ILE A 51 -7.27 6.87 -8.78
N LEU A 52 -7.42 7.03 -7.46
CA LEU A 52 -7.32 8.35 -6.82
C LEU A 52 -5.95 9.01 -7.06
N ALA A 53 -4.87 8.24 -6.97
CA ALA A 53 -3.51 8.74 -7.20
C ALA A 53 -3.29 9.29 -8.62
N VAL A 54 -3.99 8.77 -9.63
CA VAL A 54 -3.85 9.18 -11.04
C VAL A 54 -4.65 10.45 -11.38
N PHE A 55 -5.67 10.80 -10.60
CA PHE A 55 -6.56 11.94 -10.88
C PHE A 55 -6.57 13.02 -9.78
N PRO A 56 -5.42 13.49 -9.28
CA PRO A 56 -5.37 14.44 -8.16
C PRO A 56 -5.99 15.81 -8.48
N ASP A 57 -6.10 16.17 -9.76
CA ASP A 57 -6.72 17.42 -10.23
C ASP A 57 -8.25 17.41 -10.15
N HIS A 58 -8.85 16.23 -10.01
CA HIS A 58 -10.29 16.06 -9.81
C HIS A 58 -10.67 15.89 -8.34
N LEU A 59 -9.68 15.96 -7.43
CA LEU A 59 -9.85 15.73 -6.00
C LEU A 59 -9.63 17.03 -5.21
N THR A 60 -10.37 17.18 -4.13
CA THR A 60 -10.03 18.18 -3.11
C THR A 60 -8.72 17.80 -2.43
N GLU A 61 -8.04 18.77 -1.82
CA GLU A 61 -6.76 18.52 -1.12
C GLU A 61 -6.88 17.40 -0.06
N ALA A 62 -8.02 17.32 0.64
CA ALA A 62 -8.27 16.30 1.65
C ALA A 62 -8.50 14.89 1.07
N GLN A 63 -8.86 14.77 -0.22
CA GLN A 63 -9.10 13.50 -0.90
C GLN A 63 -7.86 12.99 -1.63
N ARG A 64 -6.84 13.83 -1.83
CA ARG A 64 -5.62 13.44 -2.52
C ARG A 64 -4.88 12.37 -1.72
N VAL A 65 -4.34 11.40 -2.45
CA VAL A 65 -3.52 10.32 -1.92
C VAL A 65 -2.19 10.28 -2.67
N SER A 66 -1.15 9.73 -2.04
CA SER A 66 0.13 9.50 -2.71
C SER A 66 0.04 8.40 -3.77
N ASP A 67 0.84 8.52 -4.83
CA ASP A 67 1.06 7.41 -5.77
C ASP A 67 2.04 6.40 -5.15
N ASP A 68 1.49 5.55 -4.28
CA ASP A 68 2.23 4.53 -3.56
C ASP A 68 2.76 3.42 -4.49
N LEU A 69 2.14 3.19 -5.64
CA LEU A 69 2.63 2.21 -6.62
C LEU A 69 3.90 2.73 -7.32
N ALA A 70 3.92 3.99 -7.75
CA ALA A 70 5.11 4.61 -8.32
C ALA A 70 6.24 4.69 -7.28
N TRP A 71 5.92 5.09 -6.05
CA TRP A 71 6.89 5.12 -4.95
C TRP A 71 7.50 3.74 -4.67
N LEU A 72 6.67 2.70 -4.60
CA LEU A 72 7.13 1.31 -4.47
C LEU A 72 8.00 0.88 -5.64
N GLY A 73 7.65 1.29 -6.87
CA GLY A 73 8.41 1.00 -8.07
C GLY A 73 9.86 1.52 -8.01
N GLU A 74 10.08 2.66 -7.37
CA GLU A 74 11.43 3.17 -7.10
C GLU A 74 12.09 2.46 -5.91
N LEU A 75 11.36 2.20 -4.82
CA LEU A 75 11.89 1.51 -3.64
C LEU A 75 12.48 0.16 -4.02
N VAL A 76 11.77 -0.68 -4.78
CA VAL A 76 12.19 -2.06 -5.11
C VAL A 76 13.46 -2.15 -5.95
N LYS A 77 13.97 -1.02 -6.47
CA LYS A 77 15.27 -0.94 -7.13
C LYS A 77 16.44 -0.75 -6.16
N THR A 78 16.15 -0.53 -4.87
CA THR A 78 17.15 -0.32 -3.83
C THR A 78 17.45 -1.63 -3.07
N PRO A 79 18.70 -1.84 -2.60
CA PRO A 79 19.04 -3.02 -1.80
C PRO A 79 18.32 -3.11 -0.46
N SER A 80 17.84 -1.99 0.08
CA SER A 80 17.10 -1.91 1.34
C SER A 80 15.62 -2.26 1.20
N ALA A 81 15.14 -2.54 -0.02
CA ALA A 81 13.74 -2.84 -0.24
C ALA A 81 13.31 -4.15 0.42
N ASN A 82 12.33 -4.08 1.31
CA ASN A 82 11.69 -5.23 1.90
C ASN A 82 10.18 -5.04 1.83
N VAL A 83 9.55 -5.74 0.90
CA VAL A 83 8.13 -5.56 0.57
C VAL A 83 7.42 -6.90 0.69
N ILE A 84 6.41 -6.96 1.55
CA ILE A 84 5.48 -8.08 1.63
C ILE A 84 4.25 -7.74 0.77
N LYS A 85 4.19 -8.39 -0.40
CA LYS A 85 3.16 -8.16 -1.43
C LYS A 85 2.01 -9.16 -1.28
N LEU A 86 0.82 -8.68 -0.93
CA LEU A 86 -0.41 -9.46 -0.92
C LEU A 86 -1.02 -9.55 -2.33
N PRO A 87 -1.84 -10.56 -2.65
CA PRO A 87 -2.63 -10.58 -3.88
C PRO A 87 -3.49 -9.31 -4.01
N ASN A 88 -3.57 -8.74 -5.21
CA ASN A 88 -4.38 -7.56 -5.53
C ASN A 88 -5.14 -7.77 -6.85
N ILE A 89 -6.12 -6.93 -7.13
CA ILE A 89 -6.92 -7.01 -8.34
C ILE A 89 -6.14 -6.49 -9.56
N SER A 90 -6.06 -7.31 -10.61
CA SER A 90 -5.81 -6.88 -11.99
C SER A 90 -7.17 -6.54 -12.62
N ALA A 91 -7.58 -5.27 -12.52
CA ALA A 91 -8.97 -4.87 -12.77
C ALA A 91 -9.38 -5.07 -14.22
N SER A 92 -10.46 -5.82 -14.42
CA SER A 92 -11.21 -5.83 -15.68
C SER A 92 -11.99 -4.51 -15.86
N GLN A 93 -12.44 -4.23 -17.08
CA GLN A 93 -13.24 -3.02 -17.35
C GLN A 93 -14.50 -2.91 -16.47
N PRO A 94 -15.29 -3.97 -16.22
CA PRO A 94 -16.41 -3.91 -15.28
C PRO A 94 -16.00 -3.55 -13.86
N GLN A 95 -14.89 -4.11 -13.35
CA GLN A 95 -14.39 -3.81 -12.01
C GLN A 95 -13.87 -2.38 -11.88
N LEU A 96 -13.19 -1.87 -12.92
CA LEU A 96 -12.76 -0.47 -12.96
C LEU A 96 -13.97 0.48 -12.88
N ASN A 97 -15.00 0.23 -13.69
CA ASN A 97 -16.22 1.04 -13.67
C ASN A 97 -16.97 0.94 -12.34
N ALA A 98 -16.96 -0.23 -11.70
CA ALA A 98 -17.55 -0.42 -10.38
C ALA A 98 -16.80 0.41 -9.31
N ALA A 99 -15.47 0.34 -9.29
CA ALA A 99 -14.64 1.08 -8.34
C ALA A 99 -14.71 2.61 -8.52
N ILE A 100 -14.93 3.10 -9.75
CA ILE A 100 -15.15 4.53 -10.02
C ILE A 100 -16.51 5.00 -9.48
N LYS A 101 -17.50 4.10 -9.44
CA LYS A 101 -18.87 4.43 -9.04
C LYS A 101 -19.11 4.35 -7.53
N GLU A 102 -18.44 3.42 -6.86
CA GLU A 102 -18.45 3.25 -5.39
C GLU A 102 -17.97 4.52 -4.68
#